data_AF-A0A8J4AXK9-F1
#
_entry.id   AF-A0A8J4AXK9-F1
#
_cell.length_a   1.000
_cell.length_b   1.000
_cell.length_c   1.000
_cell.angle_alpha   90.00
_cell.angle_beta   90.00
_cell.angle_gamma   90.00
#
_symmetry.space_group_name_H-M   'P 1'
#
loop_
_entity.id
_entity.type
_entity.pdbx_description
1 polymer ?
#
loop_
_entity_poly.entity_id
_entity_poly.type
_entity_poly.pdbx_seq_one_letter_code
_entity_poly.pdbx_strand_id
1 'polypeptide(L)'
;MGITATAGAKAFSHTFSLALTLAILTNLAQYTAWKSTARSGTHWQRYGPAWLLVIATPLMCADLVRHCLQDSEIWTGPSSRMYRPHCGPVSGLHGFWCLSVTGWLFSIIFTYSGFALMIAAILWSSNLLGKLRAAWTGLRS
;
A
#
# COMPACT_ATOMS: atom_id res chain seq x y z
N MET A 1 29.00 -10.14 1.62
CA MET A 1 28.84 -10.57 0.22
C MET A 1 27.51 -10.04 -0.28
N GLY A 2 27.48 -8.77 -0.72
CA GLY A 2 26.27 -8.16 -1.26
C GLY A 2 26.24 -8.43 -2.76
N ILE A 3 25.21 -9.14 -3.23
CA ILE A 3 24.95 -9.31 -4.65
C ILE A 3 24.78 -7.90 -5.20
N THR A 4 25.70 -7.44 -6.05
CA THR A 4 25.53 -6.19 -6.79
C THR A 4 24.38 -6.43 -7.77
N ALA A 5 23.15 -6.22 -7.32
CA ALA A 5 22.00 -6.18 -8.19
C ALA A 5 22.27 -5.11 -9.25
N THR A 6 22.27 -5.51 -10.52
CA THR A 6 22.46 -4.58 -11.62
C THR A 6 21.36 -3.52 -11.54
N ALA A 7 21.64 -2.27 -11.94
CA ALA A 7 20.63 -1.21 -11.97
C ALA A 7 19.35 -1.66 -12.72
N GLY A 8 19.53 -2.48 -13.76
CA GLY A 8 18.44 -3.12 -14.50
C GLY A 8 17.62 -4.12 -13.68
N ALA A 9 18.23 -4.94 -12.82
CA ALA A 9 17.50 -5.84 -11.93
C ALA A 9 16.63 -5.08 -10.92
N LYS A 10 17.15 -3.98 -10.36
CA LYS A 10 16.40 -3.07 -9.48
C LYS A 10 15.20 -2.44 -10.19
N ALA A 11 15.43 -1.86 -11.37
CA ALA A 11 14.40 -1.26 -12.20
C ALA A 11 13.29 -2.26 -12.57
N PHE A 12 13.69 -3.49 -12.96
CA PHE A 12 12.77 -4.56 -13.26
C PHE A 12 11.94 -4.95 -12.04
N SER A 13 12.56 -5.16 -10.87
CA SER A 13 11.84 -5.50 -9.64
C SER A 13 10.80 -4.46 -9.26
N HIS A 14 11.15 -3.16 -9.30
CA HIS A 14 10.20 -2.10 -8.98
C HIS A 14 9.04 -2.03 -9.98
N THR A 15 9.32 -2.14 -11.28
CA THR A 15 8.29 -2.11 -12.33
C THR A 15 7.37 -3.33 -12.26
N PHE A 16 7.95 -4.50 -12.04
CA PHE A 16 7.19 -5.74 -11.88
C PHE A 16 6.30 -5.69 -10.63
N SER A 17 6.84 -5.21 -9.50
CA SER A 17 6.06 -5.00 -8.29
C SER A 17 4.92 -4.00 -8.51
N LEU A 18 5.15 -2.90 -9.24
CA LEU A 18 4.11 -1.94 -9.58
C LEU A 18 2.97 -2.61 -10.36
N ALA A 19 3.31 -3.35 -11.42
CA ALA A 19 2.34 -4.04 -12.25
C ALA A 19 1.53 -5.08 -11.45
N LEU A 20 2.21 -5.90 -10.64
CA LEU A 20 1.57 -6.93 -9.83
C LEU A 20 0.66 -6.32 -8.76
N THR A 21 1.14 -5.32 -8.01
CA THR A 21 0.35 -4.65 -6.97
C THR A 21 -0.88 -3.97 -7.57
N LEU A 22 -0.73 -3.27 -8.70
CA LEU A 22 -1.85 -2.64 -9.39
C LEU A 22 -2.87 -3.68 -9.86
N ALA A 23 -2.41 -4.78 -10.47
CA ALA A 23 -3.28 -5.87 -10.90
C ALA A 23 -4.05 -6.49 -9.73
N ILE A 24 -3.38 -6.79 -8.62
CA ILE A 24 -4.02 -7.39 -7.44
C ILE A 24 -5.06 -6.43 -6.85
N LEU A 25 -4.70 -5.16 -6.61
CA LEU A 25 -5.58 -4.21 -5.94
C LEU A 25 -6.79 -3.84 -6.80
N THR A 26 -6.62 -3.71 -8.12
CA THR A 26 -7.74 -3.45 -9.04
C THR A 26 -8.68 -4.65 -9.15
N ASN A 27 -8.16 -5.89 -9.26
CA ASN A 27 -8.99 -7.10 -9.21
C ASN A 27 -9.73 -7.23 -7.88
N LEU A 28 -9.09 -6.89 -6.76
CA LEU A 28 -9.72 -6.92 -5.45
C LEU A 28 -10.83 -5.86 -5.33
N ALA A 29 -10.63 -4.66 -5.88
CA ALA A 29 -11.66 -3.64 -5.97
C ALA A 29 -12.86 -4.12 -6.80
N GLN A 30 -12.62 -4.76 -7.95
CA GLN A 30 -13.68 -5.35 -8.77
C GLN A 30 -14.43 -6.47 -8.03
N TYR A 31 -13.71 -7.38 -7.37
CA TYR A 31 -14.30 -8.46 -6.59
C TYR A 31 -15.16 -7.93 -5.43
N THR A 32 -14.68 -6.92 -4.69
CA THR A 32 -15.45 -6.32 -3.60
C THR A 32 -16.66 -5.54 -4.09
N ALA A 33 -16.58 -4.88 -5.25
CA ALA A 33 -17.71 -4.25 -5.92
C ALA A 33 -18.74 -5.31 -6.38
N TRP A 34 -18.32 -6.41 -6.98
CA TRP A 34 -19.22 -7.51 -7.33
C TRP A 34 -19.88 -8.11 -6.08
N LYS A 35 -19.10 -8.41 -5.04
CA LYS A 35 -19.59 -8.96 -3.78
C LYS A 35 -20.56 -8.01 -3.06
N SER A 36 -20.39 -6.70 -3.23
CA SER A 36 -21.31 -5.71 -2.66
C SER A 36 -22.73 -5.83 -3.20
N THR A 37 -22.94 -6.47 -4.35
CA THR A 37 -24.28 -6.71 -4.88
C THR A 37 -25.13 -7.58 -3.95
N ALA A 38 -24.51 -8.51 -3.21
CA ALA A 38 -25.16 -9.35 -2.22
C ALA A 38 -25.45 -8.62 -0.89
N ARG A 39 -24.95 -7.39 -0.69
CA ARG A 39 -25.23 -6.57 0.49
C ARG A 39 -26.41 -5.66 0.23
N SER A 40 -27.31 -5.56 1.20
CA SER A 40 -28.41 -4.60 1.22
C SER A 40 -28.08 -3.41 2.14
N GLY A 41 -28.68 -2.25 1.86
CA GLY A 41 -28.47 -1.02 2.63
C GLY A 41 -28.16 0.19 1.75
N THR A 42 -27.67 1.25 2.37
CA THR A 42 -27.30 2.50 1.67
C THR A 42 -26.09 2.31 0.76
N HIS A 43 -25.90 3.21 -0.22
CA HIS A 43 -24.78 3.14 -1.17
C HIS A 43 -23.41 3.02 -0.47
N TRP A 44 -23.20 3.76 0.62
CA TRP A 44 -21.98 3.73 1.42
C TRP A 44 -21.80 2.43 2.22
N GLN A 45 -22.88 1.83 2.72
CA GLN A 45 -22.83 0.54 3.41
C GLN A 45 -22.62 -0.63 2.44
N ARG A 46 -23.12 -0.48 1.20
CA ARG A 46 -22.99 -1.47 0.13
C ARG A 46 -21.60 -1.41 -0.50
N TYR A 47 -21.22 -0.27 -1.07
CA TYR A 47 -19.99 -0.08 -1.85
C TYR A 47 -18.82 0.51 -1.07
N GLY A 48 -19.00 0.85 0.22
CA GLY A 48 -17.93 1.41 1.06
C GLY A 48 -16.60 0.65 0.97
N PRO A 49 -16.58 -0.69 1.10
CA PRO A 49 -15.36 -1.48 0.95
C PRO A 49 -14.68 -1.31 -0.41
N ALA A 50 -15.47 -1.23 -1.50
CA ALA A 50 -14.94 -1.07 -2.84
C ALA A 50 -14.30 0.32 -3.03
N TRP A 51 -14.98 1.38 -2.55
CA TRP A 51 -14.43 2.75 -2.59
C TRP A 51 -13.16 2.90 -1.77
N LEU A 52 -13.09 2.28 -0.59
CA LEU A 52 -11.87 2.27 0.21
C LEU A 52 -10.70 1.61 -0.53
N LEU A 53 -10.94 0.52 -1.25
CA LEU A 53 -9.91 -0.14 -2.08
C LEU A 53 -9.51 0.70 -3.30
N VAL A 54 -10.48 1.33 -3.96
CA VAL A 54 -10.21 2.23 -5.10
C VAL A 54 -9.33 3.40 -4.67
N ILE A 55 -9.54 3.96 -3.48
CA ILE A 55 -8.71 5.04 -2.93
C ILE A 55 -7.36 4.50 -2.43
N ALA A 56 -7.34 3.32 -1.80
CA ALA A 56 -6.11 2.68 -1.35
C ALA A 56 -5.15 2.35 -2.51
N THR A 57 -5.69 1.98 -3.68
CA THR A 57 -4.90 1.58 -4.85
C THR A 57 -3.87 2.63 -5.29
N PRO A 58 -4.24 3.88 -5.64
CA PRO A 58 -3.28 4.90 -6.01
C PRO A 58 -2.35 5.30 -4.86
N LEU A 59 -2.84 5.28 -3.61
CA LEU A 59 -2.03 5.56 -2.42
C LEU A 59 -0.88 4.54 -2.26
N MET A 60 -1.16 3.26 -2.45
CA MET A 60 -0.15 2.20 -2.38
C MET A 60 0.77 2.23 -3.60
N CYS A 61 0.23 2.47 -4.79
CA CYS A 61 1.04 2.56 -6.01
C CYS A 61 1.94 3.80 -6.05
N ALA A 62 1.65 4.86 -5.29
CA ALA A 62 2.40 6.12 -5.34
C ALA A 62 3.90 5.94 -5.07
N ASP A 63 4.28 5.11 -4.09
CA ASP A 63 5.69 4.86 -3.79
C ASP A 63 6.38 3.99 -4.85
N LEU A 64 5.68 2.99 -5.39
CA LEU A 64 6.20 2.17 -6.49
C LEU A 64 6.38 3.00 -7.78
N VAL A 65 5.46 3.92 -8.07
CA VAL A 65 5.58 4.86 -9.20
C VAL A 65 6.80 5.76 -9.00
N ARG A 66 7.02 6.29 -7.80
CA ARG A 66 8.22 7.08 -7.48
C ARG A 66 9.50 6.27 -7.76
N HIS A 67 9.53 5.01 -7.34
CA HIS A 67 10.66 4.11 -7.60
C HIS A 67 10.89 3.85 -9.09
N CYS A 68 9.83 3.59 -9.86
CA CYS A 68 9.93 3.39 -11.31
C CYS A 68 10.41 4.67 -12.04
N LEU A 69 9.93 5.84 -11.60
CA LEU A 69 10.35 7.14 -12.15
C LEU A 69 11.81 7.47 -11.82
N GLN A 70 12.31 7.02 -10.66
CA GLN A 70 13.73 7.12 -10.32
C GLN A 70 14.59 6.21 -11.19
N ASP A 71 14.15 4.97 -11.40
CA ASP A 71 14.90 3.99 -12.19
C ASP A 71 14.89 4.30 -13.69
N SER A 72 13.86 5.01 -14.18
CA SER A 72 13.77 5.49 -15.57
C SER A 72 14.51 6.81 -15.81
N GLU A 73 15.24 7.32 -14.82
CA GLU A 73 15.94 8.61 -14.81
C GLU A 73 15.06 9.87 -14.94
N ILE A 74 13.75 9.72 -15.14
CA ILE A 74 12.76 10.80 -15.30
C ILE A 74 12.65 11.68 -14.04
N TRP A 75 12.67 11.07 -12.85
CA TRP A 75 12.61 11.79 -11.58
C TRP A 75 13.87 11.54 -10.74
N THR A 76 14.99 12.03 -11.25
CA THR A 76 16.30 11.98 -10.60
C THR A 76 16.62 13.27 -9.85
N GLY A 77 17.39 13.16 -8.77
CA GLY A 77 17.86 14.32 -7.99
C GLY A 77 17.53 14.25 -6.49
N PRO A 78 18.02 15.21 -5.68
CA PRO A 78 17.93 15.15 -4.22
C PRO A 78 16.48 15.12 -3.72
N SER A 79 15.51 15.58 -4.52
CA SER A 79 14.08 15.62 -4.21
C SER A 79 13.39 14.25 -4.28
N SER A 80 13.87 13.31 -5.07
CA SER A 80 13.28 11.96 -5.12
C SER A 80 13.89 11.01 -4.07
N ARG A 81 15.04 11.37 -3.50
CA ARG A 81 15.74 10.58 -2.47
C ARG A 81 14.89 10.48 -1.21
N MET A 82 14.64 9.26 -0.77
CA MET A 82 13.89 9.01 0.47
C MET A 82 14.67 9.40 1.73
N TYR A 83 16.00 9.33 1.68
CA TYR A 83 16.89 9.68 2.78
C TYR A 83 17.79 10.86 2.42
N ARG A 84 18.16 11.66 3.42
CA ARG A 84 19.10 12.79 3.26
C ARG A 84 20.53 12.28 2.97
N PRO A 85 21.32 12.98 2.11
CA PRO A 85 22.61 12.50 1.63
C PRO A 85 23.72 12.40 2.69
N HIS A 86 23.64 13.16 3.80
CA HIS A 86 24.61 13.09 4.91
C HIS A 86 24.25 12.03 5.96
N CYS A 87 23.11 11.36 5.78
CA CYS A 87 22.74 10.21 6.58
C CYS A 87 23.25 8.96 5.86
N GLY A 88 24.36 8.41 6.34
CA GLY A 88 24.87 7.11 5.88
C GLY A 88 23.88 5.96 6.19
N PRO A 89 24.22 4.71 5.85
CA PRO A 89 23.40 3.55 6.20
C PRO A 89 23.45 3.31 7.71
N VAL A 90 22.60 4.02 8.46
CA VAL A 90 22.48 3.88 9.92
C VAL A 90 21.33 2.93 10.23
N SER A 91 21.65 1.74 10.71
CA SER A 91 20.68 0.76 11.22
C SER A 91 20.13 1.23 12.57
N GLY A 92 18.86 1.63 12.64
CA GLY A 92 18.14 1.92 13.88
C GLY A 92 17.15 3.09 13.78
N LEU A 93 16.76 3.64 14.94
CA LEU A 93 15.80 4.76 15.09
C LEU A 93 16.25 6.04 14.35
N HIS A 94 17.55 6.19 14.07
CA HIS A 94 18.12 7.27 13.25
C HIS A 94 17.59 7.29 11.80
N GLY A 95 17.10 6.15 11.27
CA GLY A 95 16.52 6.09 9.92
C GLY A 95 15.25 6.92 9.76
N PHE A 96 14.43 7.02 10.81
CA PHE A 96 13.17 7.77 10.78
C PHE A 96 13.39 9.29 10.77
N TRP A 97 14.40 9.77 11.52
CA TRP A 97 14.78 11.19 11.59
C TRP A 97 15.56 11.67 10.36
N CYS A 98 16.17 10.75 9.60
CA CYS A 98 16.88 11.04 8.35
C CYS A 98 15.99 10.99 7.10
N LEU A 99 14.69 10.79 7.28
CA LEU A 99 13.74 10.72 6.18
C LEU A 99 13.53 12.11 5.56
N SER A 100 13.61 12.19 4.23
CA SER A 100 13.29 13.42 3.50
C SER A 100 11.79 13.70 3.53
N VAL A 101 11.40 14.91 3.15
CA VAL A 101 9.98 15.27 3.00
C VAL A 101 9.26 14.28 2.06
N THR A 102 9.93 13.87 0.99
CA THR A 102 9.43 12.86 0.03
C THR A 102 9.23 11.50 0.69
N GLY A 103 10.16 11.06 1.54
CA GLY A 103 10.00 9.80 2.27
C GLY A 103 8.82 9.82 3.23
N TRP A 104 8.62 10.92 3.95
CA TRP A 104 7.44 11.12 4.80
C TRP A 104 6.14 11.10 4.01
N LEU A 105 6.09 11.79 2.87
CA LEU A 105 4.88 11.89 2.07
C LEU A 105 4.52 10.55 1.40
N PHE A 106 5.46 9.93 0.69
CA PHE A 106 5.17 8.72 -0.07
C PHE A 106 5.08 7.49 0.81
N SER A 107 6.02 7.29 1.75
CA SER A 107 6.04 6.10 2.58
C SER A 107 5.10 6.22 3.77
N ILE A 108 5.24 7.28 4.58
CA ILE A 108 4.45 7.40 5.82
C ILE A 108 2.99 7.72 5.51
N ILE A 109 2.73 8.74 4.71
CA ILE A 109 1.36 9.16 4.43
C ILE A 109 0.71 8.22 3.42
N PHE A 110 1.22 8.14 2.19
CA PHE A 110 0.51 7.39 1.14
C PHE A 110 0.55 5.87 1.33
N THR A 111 1.71 5.27 1.56
CA THR A 111 1.80 3.82 1.66
C THR A 111 1.09 3.25 2.90
N TYR A 112 1.35 3.78 4.11
CA TYR A 112 0.67 3.26 5.31
C TYR A 112 -0.82 3.60 5.36
N SER A 113 -1.25 4.78 4.89
CA SER A 113 -2.69 5.04 4.79
C SER A 113 -3.35 4.12 3.78
N GLY A 114 -2.69 3.84 2.65
CA GLY A 114 -3.14 2.86 1.67
C GLY A 114 -3.30 1.46 2.27
N PHE A 115 -2.29 0.98 3.01
CA PHE A 115 -2.39 -0.30 3.74
C PHE A 115 -3.53 -0.30 4.75
N ALA A 116 -3.67 0.76 5.55
CA ALA A 116 -4.73 0.86 6.55
C ALA A 116 -6.13 0.83 5.91
N LEU A 117 -6.32 1.56 4.81
CA LEU A 117 -7.58 1.57 4.04
C LEU A 117 -7.87 0.21 3.41
N MET A 118 -6.85 -0.45 2.84
CA MET A 118 -6.99 -1.80 2.30
C MET A 118 -7.42 -2.81 3.37
N ILE A 119 -6.77 -2.78 4.54
CA ILE A 119 -7.11 -3.65 5.67
C ILE A 119 -8.55 -3.38 6.13
N ALA A 120 -8.90 -2.12 6.34
CA ALA A 120 -10.26 -1.73 6.73
C ALA A 120 -11.32 -2.20 5.73
N ALA A 121 -11.04 -2.05 4.42
CA ALA A 121 -11.92 -2.51 3.36
C ALA A 121 -12.13 -4.03 3.37
N ILE A 122 -11.06 -4.81 3.54
CA ILE A 122 -11.14 -6.27 3.58
C ILE A 122 -11.90 -6.76 4.81
N LEU A 123 -11.61 -6.19 5.98
CA LEU A 123 -12.29 -6.53 7.24
C LEU A 123 -13.79 -6.21 7.17
N TRP A 124 -14.15 -5.08 6.57
CA TRP A 124 -15.55 -4.72 6.31
C TRP A 124 -16.20 -5.69 5.30
N SER A 125 -15.56 -5.91 4.15
CA SER A 125 -16.09 -6.79 3.08
C SER A 125 -16.38 -8.21 3.56
N SER A 126 -15.60 -8.72 4.51
CA SER A 126 -15.73 -10.06 5.07
C SER A 126 -16.66 -10.16 6.29
N ASN A 127 -17.12 -9.03 6.85
CA ASN A 127 -17.77 -8.96 8.16
C ASN A 127 -16.96 -9.73 9.24
N LEU A 128 -15.62 -9.72 9.14
CA LEU A 128 -14.76 -10.58 9.96
C LEU A 128 -14.93 -10.28 11.46
N LEU A 129 -15.06 -9.00 11.82
CA LEU A 129 -15.28 -8.58 13.22
C LEU A 129 -16.56 -9.16 13.82
N GLY A 130 -17.63 -9.24 13.03
CA GLY A 130 -18.89 -9.87 13.47
C GLY A 130 -18.73 -11.36 13.69
N LYS A 131 -18.02 -12.05 12.76
CA LYS A 131 -17.73 -13.48 12.88
C LYS A 131 -16.82 -13.81 14.05
N LEU A 132 -15.78 -13.01 14.27
CA LEU A 132 -14.87 -13.13 15.42
C LEU A 132 -15.60 -12.94 16.74
N ARG A 133 -16.47 -11.93 16.82
CA ARG A 133 -17.29 -11.69 18.02
C ARG A 133 -18.22 -12.87 18.31
N ALA A 134 -18.89 -13.40 17.30
CA ALA A 134 -19.78 -14.55 17.43
C ALA A 134 -19.01 -15.82 17.87
N ALA A 135 -17.83 -16.07 17.29
CA ALA A 135 -16.97 -17.19 17.68
C ALA A 135 -16.47 -17.04 19.13
N TRP A 136 -16.07 -15.83 19.53
CA TRP A 136 -15.62 -15.53 20.88
C TRP A 136 -16.72 -15.75 21.93
N THR A 137 -17.96 -15.35 21.63
CA THR A 137 -19.09 -15.60 22.54
C THR A 137 -19.41 -17.09 22.67
N GLY A 138 -19.26 -17.87 21.59
CA GLY A 138 -19.49 -19.32 21.61
C GLY A 138 -18.42 -20.12 22.37
N LEU A 139 -17.21 -19.60 22.51
CA LEU A 139 -16.16 -20.20 23.36
C LEU A 139 -16.31 -19.85 24.84
N ARG A 140 -17.10 -18.82 25.15
CA ARG A 140 -17.31 -18.33 26.52
C ARG A 140 -18.57 -18.92 27.18
N SER A 141 -19.43 -19.58 26.41
CA SER A 141 -20.58 -20.38 26.85
C SER A 141 -20.20 -21.84 27.04
#